data_AF-A0A2M7PCW1-F1
#
_entry.id   AF-A0A2M7PCW1-F1
#
_cell.length_a   1.000
_cell.length_b   1.000
_cell.length_c   1.000
_cell.angle_alpha   90.00
_cell.angle_beta   90.00
_cell.angle_gamma   90.00
#
_symmetry.space_group_name_H-M   'P 1'
#
loop_
_entity.id
_entity.type
_entity.pdbx_description
1 polymer ?
#
loop_
_entity_poly.entity_id
_entity_poly.type
_entity_poly.pdbx_seq_one_letter_code
_entity_poly.pdbx_strand_id
1 'polypeptide(L)' 'MKTCSLHDFMAELAPWLDNDYIRSAALDDKGHLVIHFVDGMKNVYHLDDCTTEQVLHTLQKIKKRGVAV' A
#
# COMPACT_ATOMS: atom_id res chain seq x y z
N MET A 1 1.27 5.78 -13.49
CA MET A 1 0.26 5.19 -12.58
C MET A 1 0.28 3.70 -12.84
N LYS A 2 0.54 2.87 -11.83
CA LYS A 2 0.48 1.41 -12.00
C LYS A 2 -0.93 0.95 -11.65
N THR A 3 -1.59 0.29 -12.59
CA THR A 3 -2.80 -0.51 -12.37
C THR A 3 -2.33 -1.91 -12.04
N CYS A 4 -2.70 -2.43 -10.88
CA CYS A 4 -2.40 -3.81 -10.50
C CYS A 4 -3.51 -4.39 -9.62
N SER A 5 -3.66 -5.71 -9.63
CA SER A 5 -4.57 -6.40 -8.72
C SER A 5 -4.09 -6.28 -7.27
N LEU A 6 -4.96 -6.50 -6.29
CA LEU A 6 -4.53 -6.54 -4.88
C LEU A 6 -3.40 -7.54 -4.64
N HIS A 7 -3.47 -8.68 -5.33
CA HIS A 7 -2.49 -9.73 -5.22
C HIS A 7 -1.11 -9.27 -5.70
N ASP A 8 -1.06 -8.67 -6.89
CA ASP A 8 0.18 -8.15 -7.47
C ASP A 8 0.75 -7.00 -6.62
N PHE A 9 -0.12 -6.13 -6.10
CA PHE A 9 0.28 -5.09 -5.16
C PHE A 9 0.95 -5.68 -3.92
N MET A 10 0.34 -6.69 -3.30
CA MET A 10 0.90 -7.31 -2.10
C MET A 10 2.22 -8.04 -2.37
N ALA A 11 2.34 -8.68 -3.53
CA ALA A 11 3.59 -9.31 -3.96
C ALA A 11 4.70 -8.27 -4.20
N GLU A 12 4.36 -7.13 -4.82
CA GLU A 12 5.30 -6.02 -5.04
C GLU A 12 5.70 -5.36 -3.71
N LEU A 13 4.77 -5.22 -2.76
CA LEU A 13 4.99 -4.56 -1.47
C LEU A 13 5.75 -5.44 -0.46
N ALA A 14 5.65 -6.77 -0.57
CA ALA A 14 6.21 -7.72 0.39
C ALA A 14 7.71 -7.50 0.73
N PRO A 15 8.62 -7.29 -0.25
CA PRO A 15 10.05 -7.08 0.04
C PRO A 15 10.34 -5.81 0.86
N TRP A 16 9.45 -4.82 0.79
CA TRP A 16 9.60 -3.55 1.50
C TRP A 16 8.95 -3.55 2.88
N LEU A 17 7.90 -4.37 3.07
CA LEU A 17 7.25 -4.57 4.37
C LEU A 17 8.18 -5.22 5.41
N ASP A 18 9.11 -6.07 4.97
CA ASP A 18 9.98 -6.82 5.87
C ASP A 18 11.29 -6.05 6.23
N ASN A 19 11.55 -4.91 5.58
CA ASN A 19 12.78 -4.13 5.75
C ASN A 19 12.58 -2.79 6.48
N ASP A 20 11.41 -2.56 7.09
CA ASP A 20 11.03 -1.26 7.70
C ASP A 20 11.21 -0.06 6.73
N TYR A 21 11.21 -0.33 5.42
CA TYR A 21 11.50 0.67 4.39
C TYR A 21 10.30 1.56 4.07
N ILE A 22 9.12 1.17 4.56
CA ILE A 22 7.88 1.91 4.40
C ILE A 22 7.67 2.79 5.64
N ARG A 23 7.65 4.11 5.40
CA ARG A 23 7.38 5.11 6.44
C ARG A 23 5.90 5.17 6.78
N SER A 24 5.03 5.22 5.77
CA SER A 24 3.58 5.22 5.96
C SER A 24 2.82 4.79 4.70
N ALA A 25 1.60 4.32 4.90
CA ALA A 25 0.63 4.08 3.82
C ALA A 25 -0.64 4.91 4.07
N ALA A 26 -1.25 5.44 3.02
CA ALA A 26 -2.48 6.23 3.11
C ALA A 26 -3.38 5.97 1.91
N LEU A 27 -4.70 6.14 2.10
CA LEU A 27 -5.64 6.21 0.99
C LEU A 27 -5.82 7.68 0.58
N ASP A 28 -5.76 7.99 -0.71
CA ASP A 28 -6.12 9.33 -1.20
C ASP A 28 -7.64 9.47 -1.40
N ASP A 29 -8.10 10.70 -1.63
CA ASP A 29 -9.53 11.02 -1.83
C ASP A 29 -10.14 10.36 -3.08
N LYS A 30 -9.32 9.80 -3.96
CA LYS A 30 -9.72 9.09 -5.19
C LYS A 30 -9.71 7.57 -4.99
N GLY A 31 -9.40 7.09 -3.79
CA GLY A 31 -9.31 5.68 -3.47
C GLY A 31 -7.99 5.02 -3.88
N HIS A 32 -6.96 5.79 -4.26
CA HIS A 32 -5.64 5.24 -4.54
C HIS A 32 -4.87 4.98 -3.26
N LEU A 33 -4.08 3.91 -3.29
CA LEU A 33 -3.17 3.60 -2.21
C LEU A 33 -1.84 4.30 -2.43
N VAL A 34 -1.43 5.09 -1.44
CA VAL A 34 -0.20 5.87 -1.45
C VAL A 34 0.76 5.29 -0.43
N ILE A 35 1.95 4.91 -0.88
CA ILE A 35 3.04 4.41 -0.02
C ILE A 35 4.14 5.46 0.02
N HIS A 36 4.49 5.90 1.23
CA HIS A 36 5.64 6.76 1.48
C HIS A 36 6.78 5.90 2.03
N PHE A 37 7.92 5.97 1.37
CA PHE A 37 9.13 5.26 1.77
C PHE A 37 10.02 6.16 2.63
N VAL A 38 10.94 5.53 3.36
CA VAL A 38 11.86 6.23 4.27
C VAL A 38 12.83 7.16 3.52
N ASP A 39 13.18 6.83 2.28
CA ASP A 39 14.04 7.61 1.38
C ASP A 39 13.35 8.86 0.79
N GLY A 40 12.06 9.07 1.08
CA GLY A 40 11.26 10.16 0.54
C GLY A 40 10.59 9.84 -0.80
N MET A 41 10.77 8.64 -1.36
CA MET A 41 10.00 8.21 -2.52
C MET A 41 8.53 8.00 -2.15
N LYS A 42 7.67 8.19 -3.15
CA LYS A 42 6.24 7.96 -3.05
C LYS A 42 5.77 7.14 -4.25
N ASN A 43 5.12 6.02 -3.98
CA ASN A 43 4.41 5.25 -5.00
C ASN A 43 2.90 5.39 -4.81
N VAL A 44 2.20 5.52 -5.94
CA VAL A 44 0.74 5.61 -5.99
C VAL A 44 0.22 4.45 -6.83
N TYR A 45 -0.64 3.65 -6.22
CA TYR A 45 -1.23 2.46 -6.81
C TYR A 45 -2.72 2.66 -7.02
N HIS A 46 -3.16 2.37 -8.25
CA HIS A 46 -4.58 2.26 -8.57
C HIS A 46 -4.93 0.77 -8.57
N LEU A 47 -5.87 0.40 -7.72
CA LEU A 47 -6.31 -0.98 -7.54
C LEU A 47 -7.64 -1.17 -8.26
N ASP A 48 -7.60 -1.62 -9.51
CA ASP A 48 -8.78 -1.72 -10.40
C ASP A 48 -9.70 -2.93 -10.10
N ASP A 49 -9.23 -3.93 -9.34
CA ASP A 49 -9.99 -5.15 -9.01
C ASP A 49 -10.59 -5.14 -7.59
N CYS A 50 -10.41 -4.05 -6.84
CA CYS A 50 -10.61 -4.05 -5.40
C CYS A 50 -11.88 -3.30 -4.96
N THR A 51 -12.57 -3.87 -3.97
CA THR A 51 -13.56 -3.12 -3.19
C THR A 51 -12.88 -2.31 -2.09
N THR A 52 -13.54 -1.24 -1.62
CA THR A 52 -13.04 -0.41 -0.51
C THR A 52 -12.71 -1.23 0.74
N GLU A 53 -13.50 -2.27 1.04
CA GLU A 53 -13.26 -3.17 2.17
C GLU A 53 -11.95 -3.97 2.01
N GLN A 54 -11.63 -4.43 0.80
CA GLN A 54 -10.39 -5.14 0.51
C GLN A 54 -9.17 -4.23 0.68
N VAL A 55 -9.28 -2.96 0.28
CA VAL A 55 -8.22 -1.98 0.48
C VAL A 55 -8.02 -1.68 1.97
N LEU A 56 -9.10 -1.50 2.72
CA LEU A 56 -9.04 -1.31 4.18
C LEU A 56 -8.41 -2.52 4.89
N HIS A 57 -8.75 -3.74 4.47
CA HIS A 57 -8.16 -4.95 5.04
C HIS A 57 -6.65 -5.04 4.75
N THR A 58 -6.22 -4.62 3.55
CA THR A 58 -4.80 -4.51 3.20
C THR A 58 -4.07 -3.48 4.05
N LEU A 59 -4.67 -2.30 4.23
CA LEU A 59 -4.17 -1.28 5.14
C LEU A 59 -4.02 -1.80 6.58
N GLN A 60 -4.98 -2.59 7.07
CA GLN A 60 -4.87 -3.25 8.37
C GLN A 60 -3.72 -4.27 8.44
N LYS A 61 -3.47 -5.03 7.37
CA LYS A 61 -2.32 -5.96 7.30
C LYS A 61 -0.99 -5.20 7.35
N ILE A 62 -0.90 -4.09 6.64
CA ILE A 62 0.27 -3.19 6.63
C ILE A 62 0.48 -2.62 8.05
N LYS A 63 -0.59 -2.12 8.68
CA LYS A 63 -0.55 -1.61 10.06
C LYS A 63 -0.10 -2.64 11.08
N LYS A 64 -0.56 -3.89 10.95
CA LYS A 64 -0.14 -5.01 11.83
C LYS A 64 1.35 -5.34 11.72
N ARG A 65 2.01 -4.94 10.64
CA ARG A 65 3.45 -5.09 10.43
C ARG A 65 4.29 -3.92 10.94
N GLY A 66 3.67 -2.95 11.63
CA GLY A 66 4.38 -1.81 12.24
C GLY A 66 4.46 -0.57 11.36
N VAL A 67 3.93 -0.62 10.14
CA VAL A 67 3.85 0.55 9.25
C VAL A 67 2.72 1.48 9.68
N ALA A 68 2.98 2.77 9.72
CA ALA A 68 1.96 3.77 10.01
C ALA A 68 0.92 3.85 8.88
N VAL A 69 -0.36 3.78 9.24
CA VAL A 69 -1.52 3.88 8.34
C VAL A 69 -2.52 4.87 8.88
#